data_AF-A0A3S0X5L3-F1
#
_entry.id   AF-A0A3S0X5L3-F1
#
_cell.length_a   1.000
_cell.length_b   1.000
_cell.length_c   1.000
_cell.angle_alpha   90.00
_cell.angle_beta   90.00
_cell.angle_gamma   90.00
#
_symmetry.space_group_name_H-M   'P 1'
#
loop_
_entity.id
_entity.type
_entity.pdbx_description
1 polymer ?
#
loop_
_entity_poly.entity_id
_entity_poly.type
_entity_poly.pdbx_seq_one_letter_code
_entity_poly.pdbx_strand_id
1 'polypeptide(L)'
;MYNDPTKFAGVIMPTVYNAANIQAWSTEALSLNSQKQHHQAIITENNQALIPLQSQLQLLQTQISTVQGQVTSYEIRNAQDNAFHWQQSHHHGHHHGHHHHHHSPGILHTAVDIFSAFELGRLRNQLSDLQADARRIEARMRPHLQLIENSSRIIQQTDSRLSWLNYHSNNGAIFLNTLSANPNELVNQLKRKITAAFQDYDDKHPQGLSPQVRICLFNLKERLAYLTLTPEQATINALQRNYLHLGALLQEMHNQVATEGLNQEFIQVLNSLLEETHLGADLPDALQTQQSKAEHYNYLQQQNPALFTVSPERLLVLEQERYHYEFSHLQERIAPSNALQNKINAALKVLNEELSAKKVKNEVIDYHFYNRVLADLAKISANPHDSKAIQHLGRLANVAVGTPSLGKKIAGVLLEILGIALIAASVTCLIATFGGSSFASSFGAALGLSLLQSQITLGISASLTALGGGALSFWGGIKFKEGQRQGLSKELENVHEEAMHPSFS
;
A
#
# COMPACT_ATOMS: atom_id res chain seq x y z
N MET A 1 -16.03 -11.81 20.92
CA MET A 1 -15.17 -10.60 20.86
C MET A 1 -13.74 -11.08 20.75
N TYR A 2 -13.22 -11.18 19.52
CA TYR A 2 -11.81 -11.47 19.31
C TYR A 2 -11.05 -10.16 19.52
N ASN A 3 -10.27 -10.11 20.60
CA ASN A 3 -9.22 -9.11 20.71
C ASN A 3 -8.22 -9.42 19.60
N ASP A 4 -8.23 -8.57 18.59
CA ASP A 4 -7.19 -8.47 17.58
C ASP A 4 -5.86 -8.17 18.31
N PRO A 5 -4.90 -9.11 18.37
CA PRO A 5 -3.64 -8.90 19.07
C PRO A 5 -2.76 -7.85 18.39
N THR A 6 -3.14 -7.35 17.21
CA THR A 6 -2.35 -6.36 16.45
C THR A 6 -2.55 -4.91 16.91
N LYS A 7 -3.37 -4.67 17.94
CA LYS A 7 -3.68 -3.32 18.45
C LYS A 7 -2.94 -2.91 19.73
N PHE A 8 -1.80 -3.52 20.03
CA PHE A 8 -0.80 -2.92 20.91
C PHE A 8 0.37 -2.44 20.05
N ALA A 9 0.70 -1.17 20.21
CA ALA A 9 1.72 -0.42 19.47
C ALA A 9 2.94 -1.27 19.04
N GLY A 10 3.06 -1.52 17.74
CA GLY A 10 4.34 -1.70 17.04
C GLY A 10 5.07 -3.04 17.18
N VAL A 11 4.58 -4.03 17.95
CA VAL A 11 5.23 -5.35 18.05
C VAL A 11 4.35 -6.41 17.39
N ILE A 12 4.73 -6.85 16.19
CA ILE A 12 4.18 -8.10 15.65
C ILE A 12 4.84 -9.23 16.45
N MET A 13 4.05 -9.90 17.29
CA MET A 13 4.50 -11.12 17.95
C MET A 13 4.55 -12.22 16.90
N PRO A 14 5.72 -12.83 16.65
CA PRO A 14 5.85 -13.85 15.63
C PRO A 14 4.90 -15.02 15.92
N THR A 15 4.35 -15.63 14.87
CA THR A 15 3.64 -16.90 15.03
C THR A 15 4.63 -17.95 15.53
N VAL A 16 4.52 -18.29 16.82
CA VAL A 16 5.47 -19.18 17.49
C VAL A 16 5.19 -20.64 17.14
N TYR A 17 6.17 -21.31 16.54
CA TYR A 17 6.10 -22.75 16.28
C TYR A 17 6.71 -23.53 17.44
N ASN A 18 5.85 -24.27 18.15
CA ASN A 18 6.20 -25.25 19.18
C ASN A 18 5.14 -26.35 19.20
N ALA A 19 5.44 -27.48 19.83
CA ALA A 19 4.56 -28.64 19.84
C ALA A 19 3.18 -28.33 20.46
N ALA A 20 3.15 -27.54 21.54
CA ALA A 20 1.91 -27.18 22.23
C ALA A 20 0.96 -26.35 21.35
N ASN A 21 1.50 -25.34 20.64
CA ASN A 21 0.74 -24.49 19.72
C ASN A 21 0.22 -25.30 18.54
N ILE A 22 1.05 -26.16 17.94
CA ILE A 22 0.62 -27.01 16.82
C ILE A 22 -0.49 -27.97 17.25
N GLN A 23 -0.40 -28.56 18.45
CA GLN A 23 -1.46 -29.41 18.99
C GLN A 23 -2.75 -28.62 19.27
N ALA A 24 -2.63 -27.41 19.82
CA ALA A 24 -3.76 -26.52 20.04
C ALA A 24 -4.45 -26.15 18.71
N TRP A 25 -3.68 -25.83 17.67
CA TRP A 25 -4.20 -25.52 16.34
C TRP A 25 -4.90 -26.72 15.69
N SER A 26 -4.34 -27.93 15.84
CA SER A 26 -4.99 -29.15 15.37
C SER A 26 -6.32 -29.39 16.09
N THR A 27 -6.39 -29.12 17.40
CA THR A 27 -7.62 -29.26 18.19
C THR A 27 -8.66 -28.22 17.78
N GLU A 28 -8.24 -26.97 17.58
CA GLU A 28 -9.09 -25.89 17.08
C GLU A 28 -9.67 -26.23 15.70
N ALA A 29 -8.85 -26.78 14.79
CA ALA A 29 -9.28 -27.17 13.45
C ALA A 29 -10.39 -28.25 13.48
N LEU A 30 -10.33 -29.21 14.39
CA LEU A 30 -11.38 -30.23 14.56
C LEU A 30 -12.72 -29.60 15.00
N SER A 31 -12.66 -28.65 15.93
CA SER A 31 -13.85 -27.91 16.39
C SER A 31 -14.46 -27.07 15.26
N LEU A 32 -13.61 -26.33 14.52
CA LEU A 32 -14.03 -25.50 13.40
C LEU A 32 -14.64 -26.30 12.25
N ASN A 33 -14.10 -27.49 11.95
CA ASN A 33 -14.71 -28.40 10.97
C ASN A 33 -16.13 -28.82 11.38
N SER A 34 -16.33 -29.11 12.67
CA SER A 34 -17.66 -29.46 13.21
C SER A 34 -18.62 -28.27 13.11
N GLN A 35 -18.16 -27.06 13.43
CA GLN A 35 -18.95 -25.83 13.27
C GLN A 35 -19.33 -25.57 11.81
N LYS A 36 -18.38 -25.75 10.88
CA LYS A 36 -18.64 -25.63 9.44
C LYS A 36 -19.73 -26.59 8.99
N GLN A 37 -19.64 -27.87 9.36
CA GLN A 37 -20.63 -28.88 9.03
C GLN A 37 -22.02 -28.52 9.59
N HIS A 38 -22.08 -28.03 10.83
CA HIS A 38 -23.34 -27.59 11.44
C HIS A 38 -23.99 -26.44 10.65
N HIS A 39 -23.23 -25.41 10.27
CA HIS A 39 -23.76 -24.29 9.48
C HIS A 39 -24.11 -24.69 8.04
N GLN A 40 -23.41 -25.67 7.45
CA GLN A 40 -23.80 -26.25 6.16
C GLN A 40 -25.15 -26.97 6.24
N ALA A 41 -25.41 -27.68 7.35
CA ALA A 41 -26.71 -28.31 7.60
C ALA A 41 -27.82 -27.26 7.74
N ILE A 42 -27.59 -26.16 8.48
CA ILE A 42 -28.54 -25.04 8.61
C ILE A 42 -28.88 -24.45 7.24
N ILE A 43 -27.89 -24.19 6.39
CA ILE A 43 -28.12 -23.67 5.03
C ILE A 43 -28.96 -24.65 4.23
N THR A 44 -28.65 -25.94 4.29
CA THR A 44 -29.38 -26.99 3.56
C THR A 44 -30.84 -27.06 4.00
N GLU A 45 -31.10 -27.09 5.31
CA GLU A 45 -32.44 -27.11 5.89
C GLU A 45 -33.26 -25.87 5.49
N ASN A 46 -32.67 -24.68 5.59
CA ASN A 46 -33.37 -23.43 5.26
C ASN A 46 -33.61 -23.30 3.75
N ASN A 47 -32.69 -23.78 2.90
CA ASN A 47 -32.93 -23.87 1.46
C ASN A 47 -34.10 -24.82 1.14
N GLN A 48 -34.18 -25.97 1.81
CA GLN A 48 -35.30 -26.90 1.64
C GLN A 48 -36.63 -26.27 2.07
N ALA A 49 -36.65 -25.53 3.18
CA ALA A 49 -37.84 -24.82 3.65
C ALA A 49 -38.29 -23.68 2.71
N LEU A 50 -37.36 -23.06 1.99
CA LEU A 50 -37.65 -21.98 1.03
C LEU A 50 -38.30 -22.48 -0.27
N ILE A 51 -38.00 -23.70 -0.73
CA ILE A 51 -38.55 -24.26 -1.98
C ILE A 51 -40.08 -24.13 -2.07
N PRO A 52 -40.89 -24.64 -1.12
CA PRO A 52 -42.34 -24.52 -1.23
C PRO A 52 -42.84 -23.08 -1.15
N LEU A 53 -42.16 -22.20 -0.39
CA LEU A 53 -42.52 -20.78 -0.29
C LEU A 53 -42.26 -20.04 -1.61
N GLN A 54 -41.14 -20.34 -2.27
CA GLN A 54 -40.81 -19.80 -3.59
C GLN A 54 -41.82 -20.23 -4.64
N SER A 55 -42.21 -21.52 -4.66
CA SER A 55 -43.24 -22.02 -5.58
C SER A 55 -44.59 -21.33 -5.36
N GLN A 56 -45.00 -21.13 -4.10
CA GLN A 56 -46.24 -20.41 -3.78
C GLN A 56 -46.17 -18.94 -4.21
N LEU A 57 -45.05 -18.26 -3.97
CA LEU A 57 -44.85 -16.87 -4.39
C LEU A 57 -44.91 -16.72 -5.91
N GLN A 58 -44.28 -17.64 -6.66
CA GLN A 58 -44.31 -17.64 -8.13
C GLN A 58 -45.73 -17.84 -8.68
N LEU A 59 -46.52 -18.72 -8.05
CA LEU A 59 -47.92 -18.91 -8.38
C LEU A 59 -48.73 -17.62 -8.14
N LEU A 60 -48.58 -17.00 -6.97
CA LEU A 60 -49.26 -15.74 -6.64
C LEU A 60 -48.86 -14.63 -7.61
N GLN A 61 -47.58 -14.50 -7.97
CA GLN A 61 -47.11 -13.51 -8.94
C GLN A 61 -47.76 -13.69 -10.31
N THR A 62 -47.94 -14.94 -10.75
CA THR A 62 -48.64 -15.26 -12.00
C THR A 62 -50.12 -14.88 -11.94
N GLN A 63 -50.78 -15.16 -10.81
CA GLN A 63 -52.18 -14.78 -10.58
C GLN A 63 -52.35 -13.25 -10.52
N ILE A 64 -51.47 -12.55 -9.81
CA ILE A 64 -51.41 -11.08 -9.75
C ILE A 64 -51.30 -10.51 -11.16
N SER A 65 -50.34 -10.99 -11.96
CA SER A 65 -50.14 -10.53 -13.33
C SER A 65 -51.39 -10.76 -14.20
N THR A 66 -52.04 -11.91 -14.05
CA THR A 66 -53.28 -12.24 -14.77
C THR A 66 -54.41 -11.29 -14.41
N VAL A 67 -54.68 -11.11 -13.11
CA VAL A 67 -55.75 -10.22 -12.63
C VAL A 67 -55.45 -8.77 -12.99
N GLN A 68 -54.19 -8.34 -12.90
CA GLN A 68 -53.78 -6.99 -13.30
C GLN A 68 -54.01 -6.76 -14.80
N GLY A 69 -53.71 -7.73 -15.66
CA GLY A 69 -54.03 -7.66 -17.08
C GLY A 69 -55.53 -7.56 -17.36
N GLN A 70 -56.35 -8.26 -16.59
CA GLN A 70 -57.81 -8.14 -16.65
C GLN A 70 -58.27 -6.73 -16.23
N VAL A 71 -57.80 -6.22 -15.08
CA VAL A 71 -58.08 -4.85 -14.61
C VAL A 71 -57.75 -3.82 -15.69
N THR A 72 -56.54 -3.86 -16.24
CA THR A 72 -56.11 -2.94 -17.31
C THR A 72 -57.00 -3.05 -18.55
N SER A 73 -57.40 -4.26 -18.95
CA SER A 73 -58.29 -4.46 -20.10
C SER A 73 -59.68 -3.84 -19.87
N TYR A 74 -60.24 -3.99 -18.66
CA TYR A 74 -61.51 -3.35 -18.28
C TYR A 74 -61.39 -1.82 -18.21
N GLU A 75 -60.28 -1.29 -17.69
CA GLU A 75 -60.02 0.15 -17.65
C GLU A 75 -59.89 0.75 -19.05
N ILE A 76 -59.20 0.07 -19.97
CA ILE A 76 -59.09 0.48 -21.38
C ILE A 76 -60.46 0.47 -22.04
N ARG A 77 -61.26 -0.58 -21.85
CA ARG A 77 -62.61 -0.67 -22.41
C ARG A 77 -63.49 0.47 -21.90
N ASN A 78 -63.52 0.70 -20.59
CA ASN A 78 -64.27 1.80 -20.00
C ASN A 78 -63.77 3.17 -20.51
N ALA A 79 -62.47 3.36 -20.72
CA ALA A 79 -61.93 4.60 -21.28
C ALA A 79 -62.31 4.80 -22.75
N GLN A 80 -62.31 3.74 -23.55
CA GLN A 80 -62.74 3.75 -24.95
C GLN A 80 -64.24 4.06 -25.05
N ASP A 81 -65.07 3.36 -24.27
CA ASP A 81 -66.53 3.56 -24.25
C ASP A 81 -66.87 5.00 -23.84
N ASN A 82 -66.20 5.54 -22.81
CA ASN A 82 -66.32 6.95 -22.45
C ASN A 82 -65.89 7.88 -23.59
N ALA A 83 -64.74 7.63 -24.23
CA ALA A 83 -64.26 8.44 -25.36
C ALA A 83 -65.22 8.42 -26.57
N PHE A 84 -65.85 7.28 -26.86
CA PHE A 84 -66.89 7.14 -27.88
C PHE A 84 -68.14 7.98 -27.54
N HIS A 85 -68.56 8.01 -26.28
CA HIS A 85 -69.65 8.88 -25.81
C HIS A 85 -69.30 10.37 -25.94
N TRP A 86 -68.05 10.76 -25.64
CA TRP A 86 -67.59 12.13 -25.83
C TRP A 86 -67.53 12.53 -27.31
N GLN A 87 -67.05 11.65 -28.21
CA GLN A 87 -66.99 11.93 -29.66
C GLN A 87 -68.37 12.01 -30.32
N GLN A 88 -69.36 11.20 -29.92
CA GLN A 88 -70.73 11.36 -30.42
C GLN A 88 -71.39 12.66 -29.97
N SER A 89 -71.09 13.15 -28.76
CA SER A 89 -71.64 14.44 -28.28
C SER A 89 -71.10 15.66 -29.04
N HIS A 90 -69.94 15.55 -29.70
CA HIS A 90 -69.29 16.65 -30.42
C HIS A 90 -69.57 16.67 -31.94
N HIS A 91 -70.23 15.64 -32.49
CA HIS A 91 -70.63 15.58 -33.90
C HIS A 91 -72.09 16.01 -34.19
N HIS A 92 -72.84 16.46 -33.19
CA HIS A 92 -74.14 17.13 -33.37
C HIS A 92 -74.08 18.66 -33.19
N GLY A 93 -72.98 19.26 -33.63
CA GLY A 93 -72.91 20.70 -33.92
C GLY A 93 -73.47 20.98 -35.30
N HIS A 94 -74.64 21.64 -35.35
CA HIS A 94 -75.36 22.18 -36.51
C HIS A 94 -76.33 21.21 -37.24
N HIS A 95 -77.63 21.27 -36.90
CA HIS A 95 -78.65 21.97 -37.71
C HIS A 95 -80.08 21.74 -37.17
N HIS A 96 -80.80 22.86 -37.01
CA HIS A 96 -82.25 23.11 -37.01
C HIS A 96 -83.25 22.17 -36.29
N GLY A 97 -83.94 22.76 -35.30
CA GLY A 97 -85.39 22.97 -35.39
C GLY A 97 -86.32 21.75 -35.24
N HIS A 98 -86.95 21.72 -34.07
CA HIS A 98 -88.24 21.06 -33.76
C HIS A 98 -88.22 19.59 -33.30
N HIS A 99 -88.84 19.41 -32.13
CA HIS A 99 -89.29 18.17 -31.49
C HIS A 99 -88.21 17.18 -31.04
N HIS A 100 -87.60 17.46 -29.89
CA HIS A 100 -86.80 16.49 -29.15
C HIS A 100 -87.71 15.43 -28.50
N HIS A 101 -87.87 14.30 -29.17
CA HIS A 101 -88.18 13.04 -28.50
C HIS A 101 -87.02 12.70 -27.56
N HIS A 102 -87.30 12.68 -26.26
CA HIS A 102 -86.42 12.12 -25.24
C HIS A 102 -86.31 10.61 -25.47
N HIS A 103 -85.44 10.18 -26.39
CA HIS A 103 -84.88 8.84 -26.30
C HIS A 103 -83.91 8.85 -25.12
N SER A 104 -84.42 8.42 -23.96
CA SER A 104 -83.60 8.08 -22.80
C SER A 104 -82.41 7.22 -23.28
N PRO A 105 -81.15 7.65 -23.08
CA PRO A 105 -80.01 6.78 -23.30
C PRO A 105 -80.22 5.54 -22.42
N GLY A 106 -80.25 4.38 -23.06
CA GLY A 106 -80.96 3.22 -22.56
C GLY A 106 -80.54 2.73 -21.17
N ILE A 107 -81.52 2.25 -20.41
CA ILE A 107 -81.40 1.45 -19.19
C ILE A 107 -80.35 0.33 -19.35
N LEU A 108 -80.16 -0.19 -20.58
CA LEU A 108 -79.14 -1.17 -20.93
C LEU A 108 -77.70 -0.64 -20.79
N HIS A 109 -77.43 0.63 -21.12
CA HIS A 109 -76.10 1.24 -20.95
C HIS A 109 -75.78 1.43 -19.47
N THR A 110 -76.72 1.96 -18.68
CA THR A 110 -76.54 2.12 -17.22
C THR A 110 -76.37 0.77 -16.52
N ALA A 111 -77.08 -0.27 -16.95
CA ALA A 111 -76.90 -1.62 -16.42
C ALA A 111 -75.49 -2.17 -16.75
N VAL A 112 -75.04 -2.02 -18.00
CA VAL A 112 -73.70 -2.45 -18.44
C VAL A 112 -72.59 -1.70 -17.66
N ASP A 113 -72.76 -0.40 -17.39
CA ASP A 113 -71.81 0.40 -16.61
C ASP A 113 -71.75 -0.01 -15.12
N ILE A 114 -72.89 -0.37 -14.53
CA ILE A 114 -72.95 -0.87 -13.15
C ILE A 114 -72.28 -2.25 -13.05
N PHE A 115 -72.54 -3.15 -14.02
CA PHE A 115 -71.90 -4.47 -14.07
C PHE A 115 -70.39 -4.37 -14.30
N SER A 116 -69.93 -3.47 -15.18
CA SER A 116 -68.50 -3.26 -15.42
C SER A 116 -67.79 -2.66 -14.21
N ALA A 117 -68.43 -1.72 -13.50
CA ALA A 117 -67.91 -1.16 -12.25
C ALA A 117 -67.84 -2.21 -11.12
N PHE A 118 -68.84 -3.08 -11.02
CA PHE A 118 -68.85 -4.18 -10.05
C PHE A 118 -67.73 -5.20 -10.32
N GLU A 119 -67.56 -5.65 -11.57
CA GLU A 119 -66.49 -6.58 -11.93
C GLU A 119 -65.09 -5.95 -11.75
N LEU A 120 -64.92 -4.68 -12.11
CA LEU A 120 -63.66 -3.97 -11.86
C LEU A 120 -63.37 -3.85 -10.36
N GLY A 121 -64.39 -3.57 -9.53
CA GLY A 121 -64.27 -3.57 -8.08
C GLY A 121 -63.87 -4.94 -7.53
N ARG A 122 -64.49 -6.02 -8.02
CA ARG A 122 -64.17 -7.41 -7.64
C ARG A 122 -62.71 -7.77 -8.00
N LEU A 123 -62.27 -7.46 -9.21
CA LEU A 123 -60.90 -7.71 -9.66
C LEU A 123 -59.87 -6.91 -8.87
N ARG A 124 -60.16 -5.65 -8.51
CA ARG A 124 -59.29 -4.83 -7.67
C ARG A 124 -59.16 -5.38 -6.24
N ASN A 125 -60.26 -5.84 -5.65
CA ASN A 125 -60.23 -6.49 -4.34
C ASN A 125 -59.41 -7.79 -4.40
N GLN A 126 -59.64 -8.63 -5.41
CA GLN A 126 -58.87 -9.86 -5.64
C GLN A 126 -57.36 -9.57 -5.82
N LEU A 127 -57.01 -8.51 -6.55
CA LEU A 127 -55.62 -8.09 -6.71
C LEU A 127 -55.00 -7.68 -5.38
N SER A 128 -55.73 -6.90 -4.56
CA SER A 128 -55.28 -6.48 -3.24
C SER A 128 -55.04 -7.68 -2.32
N ASP A 129 -55.93 -8.68 -2.33
CA ASP A 129 -55.81 -9.89 -1.53
C ASP A 129 -54.59 -10.72 -1.95
N LEU A 130 -54.41 -10.95 -3.26
CA LEU A 130 -53.25 -11.66 -3.79
C LEU A 130 -51.93 -10.95 -3.46
N GLN A 131 -51.90 -9.61 -3.54
CA GLN A 131 -50.74 -8.80 -3.14
C GLN A 131 -50.47 -8.85 -1.63
N ALA A 132 -51.50 -8.96 -0.81
CA ALA A 132 -51.36 -9.15 0.63
C ALA A 132 -50.76 -10.54 0.94
N ASP A 133 -51.24 -11.58 0.27
CA ASP A 133 -50.73 -12.94 0.43
C ASP A 133 -49.28 -13.08 -0.05
N ALA A 134 -48.92 -12.45 -1.17
CA ALA A 134 -47.53 -12.43 -1.65
C ALA A 134 -46.59 -11.82 -0.60
N ARG A 135 -46.97 -10.68 -0.02
CA ARG A 135 -46.20 -10.03 1.07
C ARG A 135 -46.09 -10.91 2.33
N ARG A 136 -47.11 -11.70 2.65
CA ARG A 136 -47.07 -12.66 3.77
C ARG A 136 -46.07 -13.78 3.50
N ILE A 137 -46.00 -14.30 2.27
CA ILE A 137 -45.02 -15.32 1.89
C ILE A 137 -43.61 -14.75 1.95
N GLU A 138 -43.38 -13.56 1.40
CA GLU A 138 -42.08 -12.88 1.49
C GLU A 138 -41.64 -12.67 2.94
N ALA A 139 -42.56 -12.28 3.83
CA ALA A 139 -42.29 -12.14 5.25
C ALA A 139 -41.89 -13.48 5.92
N ARG A 140 -42.52 -14.60 5.51
CA ARG A 140 -42.15 -15.95 5.98
C ARG A 140 -40.80 -16.43 5.43
N MET A 141 -40.43 -16.01 4.22
CA MET A 141 -39.12 -16.35 3.63
C MET A 141 -37.95 -15.62 4.29
N ARG A 142 -38.16 -14.38 4.75
CA ARG A 142 -37.11 -13.52 5.32
C ARG A 142 -36.26 -14.17 6.42
N PRO A 143 -36.81 -14.82 7.47
CA PRO A 143 -35.98 -15.44 8.52
C PRO A 143 -35.06 -16.54 7.98
N HIS A 144 -35.53 -17.33 7.00
CA HIS A 144 -34.71 -18.38 6.37
C HIS A 144 -33.54 -17.78 5.58
N LEU A 145 -33.79 -16.71 4.81
CA LEU A 145 -32.75 -16.01 4.05
C LEU A 145 -31.69 -15.40 4.99
N GLN A 146 -32.11 -14.82 6.11
CA GLN A 146 -31.19 -14.29 7.13
C GLN A 146 -30.32 -15.39 7.77
N LEU A 147 -30.89 -16.57 8.07
CA LEU A 147 -30.14 -17.70 8.59
C LEU A 147 -29.11 -18.23 7.60
N ILE A 148 -29.46 -18.29 6.30
CA ILE A 148 -28.55 -18.67 5.22
C ILE A 148 -27.40 -17.66 5.11
N GLU A 149 -27.70 -16.36 5.09
CA GLU A 149 -26.68 -15.31 5.00
C GLU A 149 -25.72 -15.36 6.19
N ASN A 150 -26.24 -15.43 7.41
CA ASN A 150 -25.45 -15.50 8.63
C ASN A 150 -24.57 -16.77 8.66
N SER A 151 -25.15 -17.94 8.32
CA SER A 151 -24.40 -19.19 8.28
C SER A 151 -23.33 -19.19 7.19
N SER A 152 -23.58 -18.57 6.04
CA SER A 152 -22.61 -18.43 4.96
C SER A 152 -21.41 -17.57 5.39
N ARG A 153 -21.66 -16.46 6.09
CA ARG A 153 -20.61 -15.61 6.65
C ARG A 153 -19.75 -16.35 7.68
N ILE A 154 -20.39 -17.14 8.56
CA ILE A 154 -19.67 -17.97 9.53
C ILE A 154 -18.80 -18.99 8.81
N ILE A 155 -19.33 -19.70 7.81
CA ILE A 155 -18.55 -20.66 7.01
C ILE A 155 -17.34 -19.98 6.36
N GLN A 156 -17.49 -18.79 5.77
CA GLN A 156 -16.36 -18.06 5.16
C GLN A 156 -15.26 -17.70 6.17
N GLN A 157 -15.65 -17.25 7.37
CA GLN A 157 -14.71 -16.96 8.46
C GLN A 157 -14.02 -18.23 8.95
N THR A 158 -14.78 -19.30 9.14
CA THR A 158 -14.28 -20.63 9.52
C THR A 158 -13.30 -21.16 8.47
N ASP A 159 -13.59 -21.03 7.18
CA ASP A 159 -12.71 -21.49 6.09
C ASP A 159 -11.40 -20.71 6.04
N SER A 160 -11.45 -19.40 6.26
CA SER A 160 -10.26 -18.57 6.35
C SER A 160 -9.38 -19.00 7.53
N ARG A 161 -9.99 -19.25 8.70
CA ARG A 161 -9.27 -19.71 9.89
C ARG A 161 -8.72 -21.13 9.72
N LEU A 162 -9.48 -22.05 9.13
CA LEU A 162 -9.02 -23.41 8.81
C LEU A 162 -7.83 -23.39 7.86
N SER A 163 -7.87 -22.55 6.82
CA SER A 163 -6.76 -22.39 5.88
C SER A 163 -5.49 -21.91 6.59
N TRP A 164 -5.62 -20.92 7.48
CA TRP A 164 -4.53 -20.44 8.33
C TRP A 164 -3.98 -21.55 9.24
N LEU A 165 -4.85 -22.26 9.96
CA LEU A 165 -4.46 -23.34 10.89
C LEU A 165 -3.74 -24.48 10.17
N ASN A 166 -4.23 -24.89 8.99
CA ASN A 166 -3.61 -25.94 8.20
C ASN A 166 -2.23 -25.53 7.69
N TYR A 167 -2.09 -24.29 7.20
CA TYR A 167 -0.81 -23.75 6.76
C TYR A 167 0.22 -23.74 7.90
N HIS A 168 -0.13 -23.15 9.05
CA HIS A 168 0.80 -23.01 10.17
C HIS A 168 1.07 -24.32 10.92
N SER A 169 0.12 -25.25 10.98
CA SER A 169 0.37 -26.57 11.58
C SER A 169 1.38 -27.38 10.75
N ASN A 170 1.21 -27.40 9.43
CA ASN A 170 2.11 -28.11 8.53
C ASN A 170 3.51 -27.47 8.52
N ASN A 171 3.59 -26.16 8.33
CA ASN A 171 4.87 -25.45 8.33
C ASN A 171 5.55 -25.46 9.68
N GLY A 172 4.78 -25.43 10.78
CA GLY A 172 5.29 -25.60 12.13
C GLY A 172 5.95 -26.96 12.33
N ALA A 173 5.32 -28.04 11.87
CA ALA A 173 5.90 -29.37 11.93
C ALA A 173 7.18 -29.50 11.11
N ILE A 174 7.19 -28.97 9.88
CA ILE A 174 8.39 -28.92 9.02
C ILE A 174 9.50 -28.13 9.71
N PHE A 175 9.19 -26.94 10.22
CA PHE A 175 10.14 -26.08 10.93
C PHE A 175 10.77 -26.78 12.14
N LEU A 176 9.97 -27.38 13.02
CA LEU A 176 10.47 -28.08 14.22
C LEU A 176 11.36 -29.27 13.83
N ASN A 177 10.97 -30.02 12.81
CA ASN A 177 11.77 -31.12 12.29
C ASN A 177 13.11 -30.62 11.69
N THR A 178 13.09 -29.56 10.87
CA THR A 178 14.30 -28.99 10.29
C THR A 178 15.22 -28.39 11.36
N LEU A 179 14.67 -27.71 12.37
CA LEU A 179 15.45 -27.16 13.49
C LEU A 179 16.13 -28.26 14.30
N SER A 180 15.48 -29.40 14.48
CA SER A 180 16.04 -30.56 15.18
C SER A 180 17.09 -31.30 14.34
N ALA A 181 16.77 -31.63 13.09
CA ALA A 181 17.56 -32.53 12.25
C ALA A 181 18.60 -31.83 11.37
N ASN A 182 18.30 -30.63 10.86
CA ASN A 182 19.15 -29.87 9.95
C ASN A 182 19.07 -28.34 10.19
N PRO A 183 19.44 -27.85 11.39
CA PRO A 183 19.33 -26.42 11.75
C PRO A 183 20.14 -25.50 10.83
N ASN A 184 21.21 -26.00 10.20
CA ASN A 184 22.02 -25.22 9.26
C ASN A 184 21.20 -24.68 8.08
N GLU A 185 20.17 -25.40 7.64
CA GLU A 185 19.28 -24.94 6.59
C GLU A 185 18.54 -23.66 7.01
N LEU A 186 17.93 -23.66 8.20
CA LEU A 186 17.21 -22.50 8.75
C LEU A 186 18.15 -21.32 8.99
N VAL A 187 19.35 -21.57 9.53
CA VAL A 187 20.38 -20.53 9.74
C VAL A 187 20.75 -19.85 8.42
N ASN A 188 21.04 -20.62 7.38
CA ASN A 188 21.44 -20.07 6.08
C ASN A 188 20.29 -19.40 5.33
N GLN A 189 19.06 -19.93 5.46
CA GLN A 189 17.87 -19.29 4.93
C GLN A 189 17.66 -17.93 5.59
N LEU A 190 17.64 -17.86 6.93
CA LEU A 190 17.45 -16.62 7.67
C LEU A 190 18.57 -15.61 7.38
N LYS A 191 19.84 -16.04 7.41
CA LYS A 191 20.99 -15.18 7.06
C LYS A 191 20.85 -14.54 5.68
N ARG A 192 20.45 -15.32 4.67
CA ARG A 192 20.22 -14.81 3.31
C ARG A 192 19.07 -13.81 3.26
N LYS A 193 17.96 -14.09 3.94
CA LYS A 193 16.81 -13.18 4.00
C LYS A 193 17.13 -11.88 4.70
N ILE A 194 17.82 -11.91 5.84
CA ILE A 194 18.30 -10.71 6.53
C ILE A 194 19.19 -9.88 5.60
N THR A 195 20.18 -10.52 4.97
CA THR A 195 21.11 -9.84 4.05
C THR A 195 20.37 -9.19 2.89
N ALA A 196 19.45 -9.93 2.26
CA ALA A 196 18.68 -9.43 1.12
C ALA A 196 17.75 -8.28 1.50
N ALA A 197 17.01 -8.41 2.60
CA ALA A 197 16.07 -7.39 3.06
C ALA A 197 16.78 -6.10 3.47
N PHE A 198 17.89 -6.21 4.19
CA PHE A 198 18.65 -5.03 4.64
C PHE A 198 19.36 -4.35 3.47
N GLN A 199 19.89 -5.12 2.52
CA GLN A 199 20.47 -4.57 1.29
C GLN A 199 19.41 -3.87 0.43
N ASP A 200 18.25 -4.48 0.23
CA ASP A 200 17.15 -3.87 -0.54
C ASP A 200 16.65 -2.57 0.13
N TYR A 201 16.56 -2.56 1.46
CA TYR A 201 16.22 -1.35 2.21
C TYR A 201 17.28 -0.26 2.04
N ASP A 202 18.56 -0.58 2.24
CA ASP A 202 19.66 0.38 2.11
C ASP A 202 19.77 0.95 0.69
N ASP A 203 19.60 0.11 -0.34
CA ASP A 203 19.59 0.49 -1.76
C ASP A 203 18.46 1.47 -2.12
N LYS A 204 17.30 1.35 -1.47
CA LYS A 204 16.14 2.24 -1.67
C LYS A 204 16.27 3.55 -0.90
N HIS A 205 17.14 3.61 0.09
CA HIS A 205 17.30 4.76 1.00
C HIS A 205 18.74 5.32 0.94
N PRO A 206 19.09 6.03 -0.15
CA PRO A 206 20.45 6.51 -0.40
C PRO A 206 20.91 7.64 0.52
N GLN A 207 20.06 8.26 1.34
CA GLN A 207 20.49 9.28 2.30
C GLN A 207 19.50 9.42 3.44
N GLY A 208 19.87 10.13 4.50
CA GLY A 208 18.93 10.55 5.56
C GLY A 208 18.43 9.42 6.47
N LEU A 209 19.09 8.26 6.44
CA LEU A 209 18.83 7.18 7.38
C LEU A 209 19.11 7.62 8.81
N SER A 210 18.22 7.27 9.73
CA SER A 210 18.42 7.56 11.14
C SER A 210 19.61 6.78 11.72
N PRO A 211 20.19 7.27 12.84
CA PRO A 211 21.30 6.59 13.49
C PRO A 211 21.00 5.13 13.84
N GLN A 212 19.81 4.79 14.35
CA GLN A 212 19.52 3.40 14.74
C GLN A 212 19.41 2.47 13.53
N VAL A 213 18.81 2.92 12.43
CA VAL A 213 18.77 2.15 11.19
C VAL A 213 20.17 1.95 10.64
N ARG A 214 21.02 2.99 10.65
CA ARG A 214 22.42 2.84 10.27
C ARG A 214 23.19 1.86 11.15
N ILE A 215 22.97 1.88 12.47
CA ILE A 215 23.57 0.89 13.39
C ILE A 215 23.12 -0.53 13.01
N CYS A 216 21.88 -0.72 12.55
CA CYS A 216 21.39 -2.02 12.07
C CYS A 216 22.06 -2.47 10.75
N LEU A 217 22.43 -1.54 9.88
CA LEU A 217 23.10 -1.82 8.61
C LEU A 217 24.62 -1.95 8.75
N PHE A 218 25.22 -1.22 9.69
CA PHE A 218 26.65 -1.14 9.90
C PHE A 218 27.25 -2.50 10.30
N ASN A 219 28.31 -2.94 9.61
CA ASN A 219 28.96 -4.23 9.83
C ASN A 219 27.98 -5.43 9.90
N LEU A 220 26.87 -5.38 9.16
CA LEU A 220 25.88 -6.46 9.15
C LEU A 220 26.52 -7.78 8.71
N LYS A 221 27.37 -7.77 7.68
CA LYS A 221 28.02 -8.99 7.15
C LYS A 221 28.92 -9.63 8.19
N GLU A 222 29.67 -8.81 8.91
CA GLU A 222 30.59 -9.22 9.99
C GLU A 222 29.80 -9.76 11.19
N ARG A 223 28.70 -9.11 11.58
CA ARG A 223 27.77 -9.62 12.60
C ARG A 223 27.20 -10.97 12.20
N LEU A 224 26.65 -11.09 11.00
CA LEU A 224 26.09 -12.35 10.52
C LEU A 224 27.15 -13.45 10.40
N ALA A 225 28.39 -13.11 10.02
CA ALA A 225 29.49 -14.08 10.00
C ALA A 225 29.89 -14.53 11.40
N TYR A 226 29.95 -13.62 12.38
CA TYR A 226 30.25 -13.94 13.77
C TYR A 226 29.19 -14.86 14.39
N LEU A 227 27.91 -14.63 14.08
CA LEU A 227 26.79 -15.42 14.64
C LEU A 227 26.60 -16.78 13.96
N THR A 228 27.22 -17.01 12.80
CA THR A 228 27.07 -18.27 12.07
C THR A 228 28.42 -18.96 11.89
N LEU A 229 28.66 -20.02 12.66
CA LEU A 229 29.82 -20.89 12.48
C LEU A 229 29.80 -21.58 11.11
N THR A 230 30.98 -21.96 10.60
CA THR A 230 31.11 -22.81 9.42
C THR A 230 30.50 -24.20 9.71
N PRO A 231 29.63 -24.74 8.83
CA PRO A 231 28.89 -25.97 9.11
C PRO A 231 29.78 -27.19 9.38
N GLU A 232 30.94 -27.27 8.71
CA GLU A 232 31.92 -28.36 8.83
C GLU A 232 32.52 -28.49 10.24
N GLN A 233 32.38 -27.45 11.06
CA GLN A 233 32.97 -27.37 12.41
C GLN A 233 31.91 -27.32 13.51
N ALA A 234 30.61 -27.31 13.16
CA ALA A 234 29.53 -27.04 14.09
C ALA A 234 28.71 -28.29 14.43
N THR A 235 28.46 -28.50 15.73
CA THR A 235 27.49 -29.50 16.20
C THR A 235 26.06 -29.04 15.91
N ILE A 236 25.11 -29.97 15.86
CA ILE A 236 23.67 -29.64 15.71
C ILE A 236 23.22 -28.61 16.76
N ASN A 237 23.60 -28.81 18.02
CA ASN A 237 23.27 -27.90 19.12
C ASN A 237 23.88 -26.49 18.92
N ALA A 238 25.10 -26.40 18.38
CA ALA A 238 25.72 -25.12 18.07
C ALA A 238 24.95 -24.38 16.95
N LEU A 239 24.52 -25.11 15.92
CA LEU A 239 23.73 -24.56 14.82
C LEU A 239 22.33 -24.11 15.27
N GLN A 240 21.68 -24.84 16.17
CA GLN A 240 20.42 -24.41 16.80
C GLN A 240 20.60 -23.10 17.57
N ARG A 241 21.69 -22.95 18.34
CA ARG A 241 22.02 -21.69 19.01
C ARG A 241 22.32 -20.56 18.03
N ASN A 242 23.00 -20.84 16.92
CA ASN A 242 23.21 -19.83 15.87
C ASN A 242 21.87 -19.31 15.34
N TYR A 243 20.87 -20.17 15.15
CA TYR A 243 19.53 -19.74 14.75
C TYR A 243 18.87 -18.83 15.80
N LEU A 244 18.96 -19.20 17.09
CA LEU A 244 18.49 -18.36 18.19
C LEU A 244 19.21 -17.00 18.24
N HIS A 245 20.53 -16.99 18.05
CA HIS A 245 21.33 -15.76 18.03
C HIS A 245 20.91 -14.81 16.89
N LEU A 246 20.58 -15.34 15.71
CA LEU A 246 20.05 -14.52 14.61
C LEU A 246 18.68 -13.92 14.98
N GLY A 247 17.80 -14.70 15.61
CA GLY A 247 16.52 -14.19 16.11
C GLY A 247 16.69 -13.15 17.22
N ALA A 248 17.68 -13.31 18.09
CA ALA A 248 18.03 -12.37 19.14
C ALA A 248 18.56 -11.05 18.58
N LEU A 249 19.44 -11.11 17.57
CA LEU A 249 19.93 -9.93 16.84
C LEU A 249 18.77 -9.13 16.22
N LEU A 250 17.84 -9.80 15.54
CA LEU A 250 16.69 -9.15 14.92
C LEU A 250 15.76 -8.50 15.94
N GLN A 251 15.52 -9.17 17.07
CA GLN A 251 14.69 -8.64 18.14
C GLN A 251 15.31 -7.38 18.74
N GLU A 252 16.62 -7.37 18.96
CA GLU A 252 17.30 -6.20 19.47
C GLU A 252 17.25 -5.04 18.48
N MET A 253 17.57 -5.28 17.20
CA MET A 253 17.47 -4.27 16.15
C MET A 253 16.06 -3.66 16.10
N HIS A 254 15.03 -4.50 16.20
CA HIS A 254 13.65 -4.05 16.28
C HIS A 254 13.42 -3.14 17.48
N ASN A 255 13.83 -3.55 18.68
CA ASN A 255 13.66 -2.76 19.89
C ASN A 255 14.36 -1.39 19.81
N GLN A 256 15.59 -1.35 19.28
CA GLN A 256 16.37 -0.12 19.12
C GLN A 256 15.71 0.86 18.14
N VAL A 257 15.28 0.38 16.97
CA VAL A 257 14.63 1.23 15.95
C VAL A 257 13.21 1.65 16.39
N ALA A 258 12.46 0.74 17.01
CA ALA A 258 11.12 1.05 17.51
C ALA A 258 11.14 2.13 18.60
N THR A 259 12.16 2.13 19.46
CA THR A 259 12.35 3.15 20.51
C THR A 259 12.62 4.53 19.91
N GLU A 260 13.32 4.60 18.78
CA GLU A 260 13.56 5.85 18.07
C GLU A 260 12.29 6.39 17.39
N GLY A 261 11.40 5.51 16.90
CA GLY A 261 10.09 5.87 16.35
C GLY A 261 10.11 6.59 14.99
N LEU A 262 11.29 6.78 14.39
CA LEU A 262 11.47 7.58 13.16
C LEU A 262 11.33 6.78 11.85
N ASN A 263 11.43 5.45 11.87
CA ASN A 263 11.52 4.63 10.64
C ASN A 263 10.53 3.45 10.63
N GLN A 264 9.26 3.76 10.41
CA GLN A 264 8.20 2.74 10.35
C GLN A 264 8.41 1.71 9.22
N GLU A 265 8.97 2.13 8.08
CA GLU A 265 9.26 1.20 6.98
C GLU A 265 10.32 0.17 7.37
N PHE A 266 11.40 0.58 8.05
CA PHE A 266 12.41 -0.37 8.52
C PHE A 266 11.86 -1.28 9.63
N ILE A 267 11.00 -0.77 10.50
CA ILE A 267 10.29 -1.58 11.50
C ILE A 267 9.44 -2.67 10.82
N GLN A 268 8.78 -2.37 9.70
CA GLN A 268 8.04 -3.38 8.92
C GLN A 268 8.96 -4.45 8.34
N VAL A 269 10.15 -4.08 7.86
CA VAL A 269 11.17 -5.04 7.41
C VAL A 269 11.59 -5.97 8.55
N LEU A 270 11.87 -5.41 9.73
CA LEU A 270 12.26 -6.18 10.92
C LEU A 270 11.12 -7.08 11.42
N ASN A 271 9.89 -6.58 11.45
CA ASN A 271 8.71 -7.37 11.81
C ASN A 271 8.50 -8.56 10.88
N SER A 272 8.67 -8.35 9.56
CA SER A 272 8.57 -9.42 8.58
C SER A 272 9.64 -10.49 8.80
N LEU A 273 10.88 -10.09 9.08
CA LEU A 273 11.97 -11.03 9.38
C LEU A 273 11.75 -11.77 10.71
N LEU A 274 11.24 -11.08 11.74
CA LEU A 274 10.93 -11.67 13.04
C LEU A 274 9.80 -12.70 12.93
N GLU A 275 8.73 -12.40 12.20
CA GLU A 275 7.63 -13.33 11.92
C GLU A 275 8.14 -14.64 11.32
N GLU A 276 9.06 -14.55 10.35
CA GLU A 276 9.67 -15.72 9.70
C GLU A 276 10.58 -16.54 10.62
N THR A 277 11.04 -16.00 11.76
CA THR A 277 11.85 -16.79 12.69
C THR A 277 11.04 -17.88 13.37
N HIS A 278 9.73 -17.64 13.56
CA HIS A 278 8.81 -18.46 14.33
C HIS A 278 9.24 -18.76 15.78
N LEU A 279 10.21 -17.99 16.30
CA LEU A 279 10.74 -18.15 17.65
C LEU A 279 9.96 -17.30 18.65
N GLY A 280 9.62 -17.90 19.78
CA GLY A 280 9.16 -17.17 20.96
C GLY A 280 10.32 -16.47 21.67
N ALA A 281 10.37 -16.58 23.00
CA ALA A 281 11.48 -16.03 23.79
C ALA A 281 12.77 -16.86 23.69
N ASP A 282 12.70 -18.14 23.31
CA ASP A 282 13.82 -19.10 23.23
C ASP A 282 13.54 -20.11 22.11
N LEU A 283 14.43 -21.09 21.91
CA LEU A 283 14.17 -22.28 21.09
C LEU A 283 12.96 -23.07 21.61
N PRO A 284 12.23 -23.77 20.73
CA PRO A 284 11.00 -24.48 21.09
C PRO A 284 11.26 -25.79 21.83
N ASP A 285 10.28 -26.17 22.66
CA ASP A 285 10.15 -27.50 23.26
C ASP A 285 11.43 -28.00 23.95
N ALA A 286 11.87 -29.22 23.65
CA ALA A 286 13.05 -29.85 24.26
C ALA A 286 14.39 -29.16 23.88
N LEU A 287 14.38 -28.20 22.94
CA LEU A 287 15.56 -27.47 22.50
C LEU A 287 15.82 -26.19 23.32
N GLN A 288 14.95 -25.87 24.28
CA GLN A 288 15.09 -24.69 25.14
C GLN A 288 16.46 -24.61 25.80
N THR A 289 17.02 -23.41 25.78
CA THR A 289 18.26 -23.06 26.48
C THR A 289 18.02 -22.55 27.89
N GLN A 290 16.75 -22.28 28.25
CA GLN A 290 16.33 -21.63 29.49
C GLN A 290 16.83 -20.17 29.61
N GLN A 291 17.17 -19.58 28.47
CA GLN A 291 17.60 -18.18 28.36
C GLN A 291 16.80 -17.51 27.25
N SER A 292 16.32 -16.30 27.54
CA SER A 292 15.62 -15.48 26.58
C SER A 292 16.54 -14.97 25.47
N LYS A 293 15.96 -14.62 24.32
CA LYS A 293 16.65 -13.93 23.21
C LYS A 293 17.43 -12.70 23.70
N ALA A 294 16.88 -11.95 24.65
CA ALA A 294 17.54 -10.79 25.23
C ALA A 294 18.80 -11.18 26.02
N GLU A 295 18.75 -12.25 26.82
CA GLU A 295 19.92 -12.75 27.55
C GLU A 295 21.01 -13.28 26.62
N HIS A 296 20.63 -14.00 25.56
CA HIS A 296 21.56 -14.41 24.50
C HIS A 296 22.23 -13.21 23.82
N TYR A 297 21.46 -12.17 23.50
CA TYR A 297 22.02 -10.97 22.91
C TYR A 297 22.98 -10.23 23.87
N ASN A 298 22.61 -10.11 25.14
CA ASN A 298 23.46 -9.51 26.16
C ASN A 298 24.78 -10.28 26.32
N TYR A 299 24.73 -11.62 26.24
CA TYR A 299 25.94 -12.44 26.23
C TYR A 299 26.82 -12.12 25.01
N LEU A 300 26.25 -12.02 23.81
CA LEU A 300 27.00 -11.65 22.59
C LEU A 300 27.64 -10.26 22.69
N GLN A 301 26.94 -9.29 23.29
CA GLN A 301 27.50 -7.97 23.57
C GLN A 301 28.70 -8.02 24.50
N GLN A 302 28.65 -8.85 25.54
CA GLN A 302 29.78 -9.03 26.47
C GLN A 302 30.97 -9.72 25.80
N GLN A 303 30.72 -10.69 24.90
CA GLN A 303 31.79 -11.42 24.21
C GLN A 303 32.49 -10.56 23.15
N ASN A 304 31.74 -9.72 22.42
CA ASN A 304 32.33 -8.86 21.39
C ASN A 304 31.66 -7.46 21.36
N PRO A 305 32.00 -6.58 22.32
CA PRO A 305 31.38 -5.26 22.44
C PRO A 305 31.57 -4.41 21.17
N ALA A 306 32.77 -4.48 20.56
CA ALA A 306 33.10 -3.71 19.36
C ALA A 306 32.12 -3.95 18.19
N LEU A 307 31.50 -5.13 18.13
CA LEU A 307 30.60 -5.53 17.06
C LEU A 307 29.11 -5.30 17.40
N PHE A 308 28.72 -5.31 18.69
CA PHE A 308 27.32 -5.31 19.12
C PHE A 308 26.89 -4.14 20.01
N THR A 309 27.81 -3.28 20.45
CA THR A 309 27.54 -2.09 21.30
C THR A 309 28.00 -0.79 20.63
N VAL A 310 27.57 -0.54 19.39
CA VAL A 310 27.90 0.69 18.65
C VAL A 310 26.90 1.80 19.01
N SER A 311 27.38 2.89 19.62
CA SER A 311 26.54 4.08 19.86
C SER A 311 26.42 4.95 18.60
N PRO A 312 25.39 5.82 18.49
CA PRO A 312 25.26 6.77 17.38
C PRO A 312 26.50 7.65 17.16
N GLU A 313 27.14 8.11 18.24
CA GLU A 313 28.34 8.95 18.17
C GLU A 313 29.54 8.15 17.67
N ARG A 314 29.71 6.92 18.17
CA ARG A 314 30.79 6.05 17.70
C ARG A 314 30.58 5.62 16.25
N LEU A 315 29.34 5.38 15.84
CA LEU A 315 29.00 5.07 14.45
C LEU A 315 29.52 6.16 13.50
N LEU A 316 29.26 7.44 13.80
CA LEU A 316 29.72 8.54 12.95
C LEU A 316 31.25 8.55 12.79
N VAL A 317 31.99 8.31 13.89
CA VAL A 317 33.45 8.22 13.86
C VAL A 317 33.91 7.02 13.03
N LEU A 318 33.28 5.86 13.19
CA LEU A 318 33.60 4.66 12.41
C LEU A 318 33.31 4.82 10.92
N GLU A 319 32.19 5.45 10.55
CA GLU A 319 31.87 5.77 9.16
C GLU A 319 32.88 6.74 8.55
N GLN A 320 33.36 7.72 9.32
CA GLN A 320 34.41 8.64 8.90
C GLN A 320 35.77 7.94 8.75
N GLU A 321 36.17 7.10 9.70
CA GLU A 321 37.40 6.31 9.65
C GLU A 321 37.40 5.41 8.40
N ARG A 322 36.27 4.71 8.18
CA ARG A 322 36.07 3.87 6.98
C ARG A 322 36.15 4.67 5.70
N TYR A 323 35.50 5.83 5.66
CA TYR A 323 35.56 6.71 4.49
C TYR A 323 36.99 7.09 4.13
N HIS A 324 37.78 7.52 5.12
CA HIS A 324 39.16 7.92 4.89
C HIS A 324 40.02 6.74 4.40
N TYR A 325 39.85 5.56 5.02
CA TYR A 325 40.53 4.34 4.60
C TYR A 325 40.19 3.96 3.15
N GLU A 326 38.90 3.85 2.82
CA GLU A 326 38.42 3.43 1.50
C GLU A 326 38.80 4.47 0.42
N PHE A 327 38.73 5.76 0.75
CA PHE A 327 39.12 6.83 -0.17
C PHE A 327 40.60 6.75 -0.54
N SER A 328 41.48 6.68 0.47
CA SER A 328 42.93 6.57 0.25
C SER A 328 43.28 5.29 -0.52
N HIS A 329 42.71 4.16 -0.11
CA HIS A 329 42.96 2.88 -0.76
C HIS A 329 42.47 2.85 -2.22
N LEU A 330 41.31 3.45 -2.53
CA LEU A 330 40.83 3.54 -3.90
C LEU A 330 41.69 4.49 -4.74
N GLN A 331 42.10 5.63 -4.18
CA GLN A 331 42.96 6.59 -4.86
C GLN A 331 44.33 6.00 -5.21
N GLU A 332 44.91 5.17 -4.35
CA GLU A 332 46.19 4.48 -4.59
C GLU A 332 46.09 3.41 -5.69
N ARG A 333 44.93 2.75 -5.82
CA ARG A 333 44.74 1.63 -6.76
C ARG A 333 44.34 2.07 -8.16
N ILE A 334 43.76 3.25 -8.33
CA ILE A 334 43.31 3.74 -9.64
C ILE A 334 44.42 4.55 -10.32
N ALA A 335 45.28 3.85 -11.07
CA ALA A 335 46.13 4.50 -12.06
C ALA A 335 45.24 4.93 -13.25
N PRO A 336 45.32 6.19 -13.73
CA PRO A 336 44.56 6.63 -14.90
C PRO A 336 45.08 5.94 -16.17
N SER A 337 44.50 4.79 -16.52
CA SER A 337 44.90 4.01 -17.71
C SER A 337 43.81 3.94 -18.79
N ASN A 338 42.55 4.22 -18.45
CA ASN A 338 41.43 4.25 -19.41
C ASN A 338 40.39 5.35 -19.09
N ALA A 339 39.44 5.55 -20.01
CA ALA A 339 38.39 6.55 -19.88
C ALA A 339 37.60 6.41 -18.57
N LEU A 340 37.18 5.19 -18.22
CA LEU A 340 36.45 4.89 -16.99
C LEU A 340 37.23 5.27 -15.72
N GLN A 341 38.50 4.89 -15.63
CA GLN A 341 39.36 5.24 -14.49
C GLN A 341 39.60 6.76 -14.40
N ASN A 342 39.70 7.46 -15.54
CA ASN A 342 39.76 8.92 -15.54
C ASN A 342 38.48 9.54 -14.97
N LYS A 343 37.30 9.00 -15.30
CA LYS A 343 36.02 9.45 -14.72
C LYS A 343 35.94 9.15 -13.22
N ILE A 344 36.39 7.97 -12.79
CA ILE A 344 36.41 7.62 -11.36
C ILE A 344 37.36 8.57 -10.60
N ASN A 345 38.54 8.87 -11.13
CA ASN A 345 39.47 9.82 -10.53
C ASN A 345 38.89 11.24 -10.44
N ALA A 346 38.14 11.69 -11.46
CA ALA A 346 37.43 12.96 -11.41
C ALA A 346 36.34 12.96 -10.32
N ALA A 347 35.56 11.88 -10.20
CA ALA A 347 34.56 11.73 -9.14
C ALA A 347 35.19 11.76 -7.74
N LEU A 348 36.31 11.06 -7.52
CA LEU A 348 37.03 11.09 -6.25
C LEU A 348 37.54 12.48 -5.88
N LYS A 349 38.05 13.23 -6.86
CA LYS A 349 38.49 14.61 -6.65
C LYS A 349 37.33 15.50 -6.19
N VAL A 350 36.21 15.47 -6.91
CA VAL A 350 35.01 16.26 -6.57
C VAL A 350 34.43 15.86 -5.22
N LEU A 351 34.45 14.57 -4.91
CA LEU A 351 34.00 14.06 -3.62
C LEU A 351 34.86 14.63 -2.47
N ASN A 352 36.19 14.63 -2.60
CA ASN A 352 37.08 15.21 -1.58
C ASN A 352 36.90 16.74 -1.43
N GLU A 353 36.71 17.45 -2.54
CA GLU A 353 36.41 18.89 -2.54
C GLU A 353 35.09 19.19 -1.82
N GLU A 354 34.03 18.39 -2.09
CA GLU A 354 32.73 18.54 -1.42
C GLU A 354 32.85 18.33 0.09
N LEU A 355 33.45 17.22 0.55
CA LEU A 355 33.62 16.99 1.99
C LEU A 355 34.46 18.07 2.66
N SER A 356 35.53 18.54 2.01
CA SER A 356 36.36 19.62 2.53
C SER A 356 35.55 20.92 2.69
N ALA A 357 34.73 21.27 1.70
CA ALA A 357 33.85 22.43 1.78
C ALA A 357 32.80 22.28 2.89
N LYS A 358 32.21 21.09 3.07
CA LYS A 358 31.26 20.83 4.16
C LYS A 358 31.91 20.96 5.53
N LYS A 359 33.14 20.46 5.71
CA LYS A 359 33.93 20.64 6.95
C LYS A 359 34.18 22.11 7.25
N VAL A 360 34.61 22.90 6.26
CA VAL A 360 34.86 24.34 6.43
C VAL A 360 33.58 25.10 6.83
N LYS A 361 32.43 24.69 6.29
CA LYS A 361 31.12 25.30 6.60
C LYS A 361 30.45 24.73 7.86
N ASN A 362 31.08 23.77 8.53
CA ASN A 362 30.50 23.04 9.65
C ASN A 362 29.12 22.41 9.31
N GLU A 363 28.97 21.90 8.08
CA GLU A 363 27.78 21.17 7.64
C GLU A 363 27.85 19.71 8.12
N VAL A 364 26.70 19.12 8.47
CA VAL A 364 26.62 17.70 8.83
C VAL A 364 26.98 16.84 7.61
N ILE A 365 27.92 15.92 7.79
CA ILE A 365 28.42 15.05 6.72
C ILE A 365 27.79 13.67 6.87
N ASP A 366 27.08 13.23 5.84
CA ASP A 366 26.56 11.88 5.72
C ASP A 366 27.66 10.92 5.21
N TYR A 367 28.51 10.43 6.12
CA TYR A 367 29.59 9.49 5.75
C TYR A 367 29.08 8.14 5.23
N HIS A 368 27.92 7.64 5.69
CA HIS A 368 27.26 6.46 5.11
C HIS A 368 27.01 6.59 3.61
N PHE A 369 26.47 7.73 3.15
CA PHE A 369 26.27 7.99 1.72
C PHE A 369 27.60 7.93 0.95
N TYR A 370 28.64 8.62 1.41
CA TYR A 370 29.92 8.64 0.71
C TYR A 370 30.64 7.28 0.74
N ASN A 371 30.52 6.51 1.82
CA ASN A 371 31.03 5.14 1.87
C ASN A 371 30.38 4.25 0.81
N ARG A 372 29.08 4.42 0.53
CA ARG A 372 28.39 3.68 -0.54
C ARG A 372 28.88 4.08 -1.93
N VAL A 373 29.07 5.38 -2.16
CA VAL A 373 29.68 5.88 -3.40
C VAL A 373 31.06 5.25 -3.61
N LEU A 374 31.94 5.29 -2.61
CA LEU A 374 33.27 4.70 -2.70
C LEU A 374 33.22 3.19 -2.95
N ALA A 375 32.32 2.47 -2.28
CA ALA A 375 32.16 1.03 -2.46
C ALA A 375 31.75 0.67 -3.90
N ASP A 376 30.85 1.42 -4.53
CA ASP A 376 30.46 1.17 -5.92
C ASP A 376 31.54 1.58 -6.91
N LEU A 377 32.22 2.71 -6.70
CA LEU A 377 33.37 3.09 -7.51
C LEU A 377 34.48 2.03 -7.45
N ALA A 378 34.74 1.46 -6.27
CA ALA A 378 35.70 0.37 -6.08
C ALA A 378 35.28 -0.90 -6.83
N LYS A 379 34.00 -1.30 -6.75
CA LYS A 379 33.47 -2.46 -7.50
C LYS A 379 33.56 -2.26 -9.01
N ILE A 380 33.16 -1.09 -9.51
CA ILE A 380 33.21 -0.75 -10.95
C ILE A 380 34.65 -0.70 -11.42
N SER A 381 35.56 -0.15 -10.61
CA SER A 381 37.00 -0.14 -10.91
C SER A 381 37.57 -1.56 -11.04
N ALA A 382 37.19 -2.47 -10.13
CA ALA A 382 37.65 -3.86 -10.14
C ALA A 382 36.96 -4.72 -11.21
N ASN A 383 35.69 -4.46 -11.49
CA ASN A 383 34.86 -5.16 -12.48
C ASN A 383 33.96 -4.15 -13.22
N PRO A 384 34.41 -3.65 -14.39
CA PRO A 384 33.65 -2.68 -15.19
C PRO A 384 32.30 -3.19 -15.70
N HIS A 385 31.98 -4.48 -15.55
CA HIS A 385 30.71 -5.07 -15.98
C HIS A 385 29.78 -5.41 -14.81
N ASP A 386 30.05 -4.94 -13.59
CA ASP A 386 29.16 -5.11 -12.44
C ASP A 386 27.88 -4.26 -12.60
N SER A 387 26.89 -4.81 -13.29
CA SER A 387 25.63 -4.12 -13.58
C SER A 387 24.89 -3.63 -12.34
N LYS A 388 25.04 -4.32 -11.19
CA LYS A 388 24.41 -3.90 -9.93
C LYS A 388 25.09 -2.66 -9.37
N ALA A 389 26.43 -2.66 -9.30
CA ALA A 389 27.18 -1.50 -8.84
C ALA A 389 26.96 -0.29 -9.76
N ILE A 390 26.93 -0.50 -11.07
CA ILE A 390 26.70 0.57 -12.06
C ILE A 390 25.29 1.17 -11.87
N GLN A 391 24.25 0.34 -11.77
CA GLN A 391 22.88 0.82 -11.56
C GLN A 391 22.71 1.53 -10.21
N HIS A 392 23.31 1.01 -9.15
CA HIS A 392 23.26 1.64 -7.84
C HIS A 392 24.00 2.98 -7.82
N LEU A 393 25.15 3.09 -8.50
CA LEU A 393 25.86 4.36 -8.66
C LEU A 393 25.00 5.42 -9.35
N GLY A 394 24.24 5.06 -10.39
CA GLY A 394 23.29 5.98 -11.05
C GLY A 394 22.16 6.43 -10.10
N ARG A 395 21.68 5.54 -9.20
CA ARG A 395 20.73 5.94 -8.14
C ARG A 395 21.36 6.91 -7.14
N LEU A 396 22.60 6.66 -6.71
CA LEU A 396 23.34 7.57 -5.82
C LEU A 396 23.61 8.92 -6.48
N ALA A 397 23.94 8.94 -7.78
CA ALA A 397 24.16 10.15 -8.57
C ALA A 397 22.91 11.06 -8.59
N ASN A 398 21.71 10.47 -8.61
CA ASN A 398 20.45 11.22 -8.59
C ASN A 398 20.16 11.93 -7.26
N VAL A 399 20.80 11.50 -6.17
CA VAL A 399 20.55 11.99 -4.81
C VAL A 399 21.73 12.81 -4.27
N ALA A 400 22.92 12.67 -4.86
CA ALA A 400 24.08 13.50 -4.56
C ALA A 400 23.76 15.00 -4.73
N VAL A 401 24.08 15.81 -3.73
CA VAL A 401 23.86 17.27 -3.78
C VAL A 401 24.95 17.92 -4.62
N GLY A 402 24.59 18.43 -5.79
CA GLY A 402 25.43 19.38 -6.52
C GLY A 402 25.38 20.73 -5.83
N THR A 403 26.40 21.11 -5.07
CA THR A 403 26.51 22.49 -4.57
C THR A 403 26.61 23.44 -5.78
N PRO A 404 25.72 24.45 -5.92
CA PRO A 404 25.97 25.53 -6.86
C PRO A 404 27.17 26.34 -6.35
N SER A 405 28.17 26.53 -7.21
CA SER A 405 29.28 27.45 -6.94
C SER A 405 28.73 28.84 -6.60
N LEU A 406 29.44 29.57 -5.73
CA LEU A 406 29.05 30.82 -5.08
C LEU A 406 28.46 31.93 -5.98
N GLY A 407 28.61 31.84 -7.31
CA GLY A 407 28.10 32.83 -8.28
C GLY A 407 26.57 32.93 -8.41
N LYS A 408 25.78 31.95 -7.93
CA LYS A 408 24.30 31.97 -8.07
C LYS A 408 23.52 32.44 -6.83
N LYS A 409 24.14 32.57 -5.65
CA LYS A 409 23.43 33.10 -4.46
C LYS A 409 23.01 34.56 -4.63
N ILE A 410 23.76 35.35 -5.41
CA ILE A 410 23.40 36.74 -5.68
C ILE A 410 22.22 36.83 -6.66
N ALA A 411 22.13 35.95 -7.66
CA ALA A 411 21.01 35.90 -8.60
C ALA A 411 19.73 35.32 -7.99
N GLY A 412 19.84 34.32 -7.09
CA GLY A 412 18.70 33.72 -6.39
C GLY A 412 18.04 34.68 -5.40
N VAL A 413 18.84 35.41 -4.61
CA VAL A 413 18.33 36.46 -3.71
C VAL A 413 17.75 37.64 -4.49
N LEU A 414 18.32 38.00 -5.65
CA LEU A 414 17.74 38.99 -6.55
C LEU A 414 16.39 38.55 -7.12
N LEU A 415 16.21 37.27 -7.46
CA LEU A 415 14.94 36.70 -7.93
C LEU A 415 13.88 36.60 -6.83
N GLU A 416 14.28 36.30 -5.60
CA GLU A 416 13.39 36.27 -4.44
C GLU A 416 12.90 37.68 -4.07
N ILE A 417 13.80 38.67 -4.13
CA ILE A 417 13.46 40.10 -4.00
C ILE A 417 12.56 40.56 -5.17
N LEU A 418 12.81 40.10 -6.40
CA LEU A 418 11.95 40.40 -7.56
C LEU A 418 10.56 39.78 -7.40
N GLY A 419 10.47 38.56 -6.86
CA GLY A 419 9.23 37.85 -6.59
C GLY A 419 8.39 38.53 -5.50
N ILE A 420 9.03 38.93 -4.40
CA ILE A 420 8.38 39.69 -3.32
C ILE A 420 7.95 41.08 -3.81
N ALA A 421 8.75 41.75 -4.65
CA ALA A 421 8.40 43.02 -5.28
C ALA A 421 7.20 42.88 -6.23
N LEU A 422 7.09 41.79 -6.99
CA LEU A 422 5.96 41.49 -7.87
C LEU A 422 4.67 41.20 -7.08
N ILE A 423 4.77 40.51 -5.95
CA ILE A 423 3.63 40.27 -5.05
C ILE A 423 3.17 41.60 -4.43
N ALA A 424 4.09 42.41 -3.92
CA ALA A 424 3.77 43.73 -3.37
C ALA A 424 3.17 44.68 -4.43
N ALA A 425 3.70 44.66 -5.66
CA ALA A 425 3.15 45.42 -6.78
C ALA A 425 1.74 44.94 -7.18
N SER A 426 1.48 43.62 -7.14
CA SER A 426 0.15 43.06 -7.44
C SER A 426 -0.91 43.47 -6.40
N VAL A 427 -0.54 43.49 -5.11
CA VAL A 427 -1.45 43.90 -4.02
C VAL A 427 -1.71 45.41 -4.08
N THR A 428 -0.68 46.21 -4.38
CA THR A 428 -0.81 47.67 -4.52
C THR A 428 -1.63 48.05 -5.74
N CYS A 429 -1.47 47.32 -6.86
CA CYS A 429 -2.27 47.49 -8.07
C CYS A 429 -3.74 47.10 -7.81
N LEU A 430 -3.99 46.02 -7.05
CA LEU A 430 -5.33 45.58 -6.68
C LEU A 430 -6.08 46.61 -5.81
N ILE A 431 -5.38 47.25 -4.86
CA ILE A 431 -5.93 48.33 -4.01
C ILE A 431 -6.20 49.61 -4.83
N ALA A 432 -5.34 49.94 -5.81
CA ALA A 432 -5.57 51.08 -6.69
C ALA A 432 -6.82 50.90 -7.59
N THR A 433 -7.15 49.66 -7.98
CA THR A 433 -8.35 49.36 -8.81
C THR A 433 -9.69 49.51 -8.09
N PHE A 434 -9.74 49.57 -6.75
CA PHE A 434 -10.99 49.79 -6.01
C PHE A 434 -11.29 51.28 -5.72
N GLY A 435 -10.40 52.21 -6.11
CA GLY A 435 -10.52 53.64 -5.79
C GLY A 435 -10.89 54.59 -6.94
N GLY A 436 -11.03 54.13 -8.18
CA GLY A 436 -11.26 55.04 -9.32
C GLY A 436 -11.94 54.37 -10.51
N SER A 437 -13.14 54.82 -10.82
CA SER A 437 -13.98 54.40 -11.94
C SER A 437 -13.34 54.73 -13.30
N SER A 438 -12.92 53.71 -14.06
CA SER A 438 -12.91 53.72 -15.54
C SER A 438 -12.41 52.39 -16.12
N PHE A 439 -12.77 52.16 -17.39
CA PHE A 439 -12.77 50.93 -18.22
C PHE A 439 -11.45 50.12 -18.33
N ALA A 440 -10.41 50.41 -17.55
CA ALA A 440 -9.14 49.69 -17.53
C ALA A 440 -9.06 48.53 -16.51
N SER A 441 -10.12 48.28 -15.72
CA SER A 441 -10.10 47.25 -14.67
C SER A 441 -10.23 45.81 -15.20
N SER A 442 -10.79 45.60 -16.39
CA SER A 442 -10.95 44.26 -16.96
C SER A 442 -9.64 43.69 -17.51
N PHE A 443 -8.74 44.53 -18.01
CA PHE A 443 -7.43 44.09 -18.51
C PHE A 443 -6.45 43.80 -17.35
N GLY A 444 -6.52 44.58 -16.26
CA GLY A 444 -5.75 44.36 -15.03
C GLY A 444 -6.21 43.12 -14.25
N ALA A 445 -7.53 42.88 -14.16
CA ALA A 445 -8.08 41.67 -13.54
C ALA A 445 -7.73 40.40 -14.34
N ALA A 446 -7.77 40.46 -15.68
CA ALA A 446 -7.40 39.32 -16.53
C ALA A 446 -5.90 38.99 -16.48
N LEU A 447 -5.02 39.99 -16.47
CA LEU A 447 -3.58 39.77 -16.30
C LEU A 447 -3.25 39.28 -14.88
N GLY A 448 -3.89 39.85 -13.85
CA GLY A 448 -3.74 39.41 -12.46
C GLY A 448 -4.22 37.98 -12.23
N LEU A 449 -5.38 37.60 -12.80
CA LEU A 449 -5.88 36.22 -12.76
C LEU A 449 -5.03 35.27 -13.61
N SER A 450 -4.49 35.68 -14.76
CA SER A 450 -3.61 34.82 -15.56
C SER A 450 -2.26 34.54 -14.89
N LEU A 451 -1.75 35.51 -14.12
CA LEU A 451 -0.52 35.35 -13.33
C LEU A 451 -0.76 34.50 -12.08
N LEU A 452 -1.91 34.64 -11.43
CA LEU A 452 -2.33 33.75 -10.34
C LEU A 452 -2.61 32.32 -10.85
N GLN A 453 -3.23 32.19 -12.01
CA GLN A 453 -3.55 30.88 -12.60
C GLN A 453 -2.30 30.19 -13.16
N SER A 454 -1.31 30.92 -13.67
CA SER A 454 0.00 30.35 -14.04
C SER A 454 0.85 29.98 -12.82
N GLN A 455 0.82 30.74 -11.73
CA GLN A 455 1.51 30.38 -10.48
C GLN A 455 0.82 29.24 -9.72
N ILE A 456 -0.51 29.17 -9.71
CA ILE A 456 -1.26 28.05 -9.13
C ILE A 456 -1.11 26.80 -10.00
N THR A 457 -1.14 26.92 -11.33
CA THR A 457 -0.97 25.75 -12.22
C THR A 457 0.45 25.20 -12.13
N LEU A 458 1.50 26.04 -12.12
CA LEU A 458 2.89 25.59 -11.98
C LEU A 458 3.26 25.19 -10.54
N GLY A 459 2.72 25.89 -9.54
CA GLY A 459 2.98 25.62 -8.12
C GLY A 459 2.25 24.39 -7.60
N ILE A 460 1.01 24.14 -8.05
CA ILE A 460 0.24 22.94 -7.69
C ILE A 460 0.65 21.75 -8.58
N SER A 461 0.99 21.92 -9.86
CA SER A 461 1.49 20.79 -10.65
C SER A 461 2.81 20.24 -10.12
N ALA A 462 3.69 21.09 -9.56
CA ALA A 462 4.93 20.66 -8.93
C ALA A 462 4.74 19.99 -7.56
N SER A 463 3.66 20.31 -6.84
CA SER A 463 3.37 19.71 -5.53
C SER A 463 2.42 18.50 -5.58
N LEU A 464 1.56 18.37 -6.60
CA LEU A 464 0.72 17.18 -6.81
C LEU A 464 1.39 16.06 -7.61
N THR A 465 2.41 16.32 -8.43
CA THR A 465 3.23 15.23 -9.02
C THR A 465 4.19 14.59 -8.02
N ALA A 466 4.37 15.18 -6.83
CA ALA A 466 5.17 14.59 -5.76
C ALA A 466 4.40 13.56 -4.90
N LEU A 467 3.07 13.46 -5.03
CA LEU A 467 2.25 12.56 -4.18
C LEU A 467 1.26 11.66 -4.92
N GLY A 468 1.27 11.63 -6.26
CA GLY A 468 0.35 10.79 -7.03
C GLY A 468 1.02 10.11 -8.21
N GLY A 469 1.37 8.82 -8.04
CA GLY A 469 1.31 7.75 -9.04
C GLY A 469 1.93 7.98 -10.42
N GLY A 470 2.93 7.14 -10.74
CA GLY A 470 3.56 7.10 -12.05
C GLY A 470 2.59 6.87 -13.21
N ALA A 471 2.61 7.81 -14.15
CA ALA A 471 2.52 7.61 -15.59
C ALA A 471 2.79 8.98 -16.24
N LEU A 472 3.62 9.03 -17.29
CA LEU A 472 3.91 10.20 -18.14
C LEU A 472 5.15 11.08 -17.83
N SER A 473 6.29 10.52 -17.45
CA SER A 473 7.56 11.26 -17.51
C SER A 473 8.76 10.46 -18.03
N PHE A 474 8.54 9.52 -18.96
CA PHE A 474 9.62 8.65 -19.42
C PHE A 474 10.57 9.27 -20.47
N TRP A 475 10.20 10.38 -21.13
CA TRP A 475 11.07 10.98 -22.17
C TRP A 475 11.48 12.45 -21.92
N GLY A 476 10.79 13.17 -21.03
CA GLY A 476 11.13 14.57 -20.70
C GLY A 476 12.02 14.75 -19.46
N GLY A 477 12.00 13.80 -18.52
CA GLY A 477 12.71 13.95 -17.23
C GLY A 477 14.21 13.70 -17.28
N ILE A 478 14.68 12.89 -18.24
CA ILE A 478 16.10 12.53 -18.38
C ILE A 478 16.90 13.72 -18.93
N LYS A 479 16.39 14.36 -20.00
CA LYS A 479 17.05 15.52 -20.63
C LYS A 479 17.01 16.80 -19.78
N PHE A 480 16.03 16.96 -18.90
CA PHE A 480 15.94 18.13 -18.01
C PHE A 480 16.92 18.04 -16.82
N LYS A 481 17.21 16.82 -16.34
CA LYS A 481 18.20 16.58 -15.25
C LYS A 481 19.65 16.71 -15.74
N GLU A 482 19.97 16.29 -16.97
CA GLU A 482 21.29 16.49 -17.60
C GLU A 482 21.74 17.96 -17.57
N GLY A 483 20.82 18.91 -17.81
CA GLY A 483 21.11 20.34 -17.80
C GLY A 483 21.28 20.98 -16.41
N GLN A 484 20.91 20.29 -15.33
CA GLN A 484 20.92 20.82 -13.95
C GLN A 484 21.93 20.15 -13.01
N ARG A 485 22.50 18.99 -13.37
CA ARG A 485 23.48 18.29 -12.52
C ARG A 485 24.79 19.06 -12.42
N GLN A 486 25.29 19.23 -11.19
CA GLN A 486 26.56 19.88 -10.87
C GLN A 486 27.29 19.09 -9.77
N GLY A 487 28.59 19.34 -9.61
CA GLY A 487 29.40 18.73 -8.56
C GLY A 487 29.38 17.20 -8.62
N LEU A 488 29.28 16.55 -7.45
CA LEU A 488 29.40 15.11 -7.32
C LEU A 488 28.35 14.35 -8.15
N SER A 489 27.10 14.82 -8.18
CA SER A 489 26.02 14.22 -8.98
C SER A 489 26.40 14.04 -10.46
N LYS A 490 27.06 15.05 -11.03
CA LYS A 490 27.49 15.01 -12.44
C LYS A 490 28.62 13.99 -12.65
N GLU A 491 29.63 13.99 -11.78
CA GLU A 491 30.76 13.08 -11.95
C GLU A 491 30.39 11.62 -11.70
N LEU A 492 29.47 11.34 -10.77
CA LEU A 492 28.95 9.99 -10.58
C LEU A 492 28.14 9.51 -11.80
N GLU A 493 27.36 10.39 -12.42
CA GLU A 493 26.68 10.04 -13.67
C GLU A 493 27.68 9.79 -14.81
N ASN A 494 28.74 10.60 -14.92
CA ASN A 494 29.77 10.37 -15.93
C ASN A 494 30.41 8.98 -15.80
N VAL A 495 30.64 8.51 -14.57
CA VAL A 495 31.14 7.14 -14.32
C VAL A 495 30.08 6.10 -14.70
N HIS A 496 28.81 6.35 -14.35
CA HIS A 496 27.68 5.47 -14.70
C HIS A 496 27.53 5.30 -16.22
N GLU A 497 27.53 6.41 -16.97
CA GLU A 497 27.40 6.43 -18.43
C GLU A 497 28.58 5.73 -19.10
N GLU A 498 29.81 6.02 -18.67
CA GLU A 498 31.02 5.38 -19.23
C GLU A 498 31.05 3.87 -18.96
N ALA A 499 30.56 3.43 -17.79
CA ALA A 499 30.48 2.00 -17.47
C ALA A 499 29.36 1.28 -18.25
N MET A 500 28.24 1.97 -18.54
CA MET A 500 27.16 1.45 -19.37
C MET A 500 27.50 1.45 -20.87
N HIS A 501 28.26 2.45 -21.31
CA HIS A 501 28.62 2.69 -22.70
C HIS A 501 30.13 2.99 -22.80
N PRO A 502 30.99 1.95 -22.71
CA PRO A 502 32.42 2.16 -22.80
C PRO A 502 32.76 2.86 -24.10
N SER A 503 33.39 4.02 -24.03
CA SER A 503 33.91 4.67 -25.21
C SER A 503 34.98 3.76 -25.82
N PHE A 504 34.73 3.26 -27.03
CA PHE A 504 35.71 2.47 -27.78
C PHE A 504 36.90 3.38 -28.09
N SER A 505 38.00 3.21 -27.34
CA SER A 505 39.31 3.81 -27.63
C SER A 505 40.18 2.85 -28.39
#